data_AF-A0A0F9H5Q1-F1
#
_entry.id   AF-A0A0F9H5Q1-F1
#
_cell.length_a   1.000
_cell.length_b   1.000
_cell.length_c   1.000
_cell.angle_alpha   90.00
_cell.angle_beta   90.00
_cell.angle_gamma   90.00
#
_symmetry.space_group_name_H-M   'P 1'
#
loop_
_entity.id
_entity.type
_entity.pdbx_description
1 polymer ?
#
loop_
_entity_poly.entity_id
_entity_poly.type
_entity_poly.pdbx_seq_one_letter_code
_entity_poly.pdbx_strand_id
1 'polypeptide(L)'
;MSTFTYDITDNTGKLRLAISDIDLTTTVGVRSDWTVLFTDEELGVFLSNASSDINLAAFYALNAIAASRALLAKSMSLGDYSIDLKSLADSLRAQAKVYYELSVNVPSGLAAEVAQTDFTARDIIYNKELRTG
;
A
#
# COMPACT_ATOMS: atom_id res chain seq x y z
N MET A 1 -7.36 24.98 -2.51
CA MET A 1 -6.87 24.80 -1.13
C MET A 1 -6.48 23.35 -1.03
N SER A 2 -5.31 23.02 -0.46
CA SER A 2 -5.01 21.61 -0.22
C SER A 2 -5.84 21.16 0.97
N THR A 3 -6.54 20.05 0.82
CA THR A 3 -7.51 19.59 1.82
C THR A 3 -6.98 18.37 2.58
N PHE A 4 -7.39 18.26 3.85
CA PHE A 4 -7.13 17.10 4.68
C PHE A 4 -8.46 16.56 5.18
N THR A 5 -8.83 15.37 4.70
CA THR A 5 -10.03 14.67 5.10
C THR A 5 -9.66 13.28 5.60
N TYR A 6 -10.13 12.91 6.80
CA TYR A 6 -9.98 11.55 7.31
C TYR A 6 -11.30 10.79 7.20
N ASP A 7 -11.55 10.23 6.01
CA ASP A 7 -12.69 9.37 5.72
C ASP A 7 -12.23 8.03 5.14
N ILE A 8 -12.30 6.96 5.95
CA ILE A 8 -11.88 5.60 5.55
C ILE A 8 -12.85 4.92 4.58
N THR A 9 -14.00 5.54 4.28
CA THR A 9 -14.93 5.03 3.27
C THR A 9 -14.44 5.36 1.86
N ASP A 10 -13.75 6.49 1.70
CA ASP A 10 -13.11 6.91 0.44
C ASP A 10 -11.74 6.25 0.23
N ASN A 11 -11.35 6.08 -1.04
CA ASN A 11 -10.06 5.53 -1.42
C ASN A 11 -8.89 6.39 -0.94
N THR A 12 -9.07 7.72 -0.85
CA THR A 12 -8.05 8.63 -0.30
C THR A 12 -7.76 8.31 1.16
N GLY A 13 -8.79 8.14 2.00
CA GLY A 13 -8.60 7.79 3.41
C GLY A 13 -8.10 6.36 3.62
N LYS A 14 -8.49 5.40 2.76
CA LYS A 14 -7.92 4.04 2.76
C LYS A 14 -6.43 4.04 2.46
N LEU A 15 -6.01 4.77 1.43
CA LEU A 15 -4.60 4.93 1.09
C LEU A 15 -3.84 5.59 2.23
N ARG A 16 -4.42 6.64 2.82
CA ARG A 16 -3.85 7.36 3.95
C ARG A 16 -3.59 6.46 5.16
N LEU A 17 -4.54 5.58 5.46
CA LEU A 17 -4.41 4.57 6.50
C LEU A 17 -3.29 3.56 6.16
N ALA A 18 -3.25 3.06 4.92
CA ALA A 18 -2.30 2.04 4.49
C ALA A 18 -0.84 2.49 4.61
N ILE A 19 -0.55 3.76 4.32
CA ILE A 19 0.82 4.31 4.39
C ILE A 19 1.15 4.94 5.74
N SER A 20 0.19 4.94 6.68
CA SER A 20 0.31 5.67 7.95
C SER A 20 0.79 7.11 7.75
N ASP A 21 0.07 7.84 6.89
CA ASP A 21 0.36 9.23 6.54
C ASP A 21 0.12 10.16 7.74
N ILE A 22 1.12 10.26 8.61
CA ILE A 22 1.10 11.10 9.80
C ILE A 22 2.43 11.84 9.87
N ASP A 23 2.37 13.12 10.24
CA ASP A 23 3.51 13.88 10.69
C ASP A 23 3.55 13.91 12.23
N LEU A 24 4.74 13.80 12.82
CA LEU A 24 4.93 13.68 14.27
C LEU A 24 4.66 14.99 15.02
N THR A 25 4.39 16.07 14.30
CA THR A 25 4.20 17.41 14.87
C THR A 25 2.87 17.56 15.61
N THR A 26 1.83 16.80 15.28
CA THR A 26 0.55 16.79 16.01
C THR A 26 -0.10 15.41 15.96
N THR A 27 0.08 14.62 17.02
CA THR A 27 -0.40 13.22 17.13
C THR A 27 -1.33 12.98 18.33
N VAL A 28 -1.83 14.05 18.94
CA VAL A 28 -2.71 14.00 20.12
C VAL A 28 -4.03 14.70 19.76
N GLY A 29 -5.16 14.06 20.08
CA GLY A 29 -6.50 14.60 19.79
C GLY A 29 -7.20 13.89 18.64
N VAL A 30 -8.22 14.54 18.07
CA VAL A 30 -9.03 13.98 16.98
C VAL A 30 -8.18 13.85 15.72
N ARG A 31 -8.31 12.73 15.01
CA ARG A 31 -7.47 12.43 13.84
C ARG A 31 -7.64 13.43 12.68
N SER A 32 -8.74 14.17 12.62
CA SER A 32 -8.98 15.28 11.68
C SER A 32 -8.09 16.50 11.93
N ASP A 33 -7.44 16.58 13.09
CA ASP A 33 -6.63 17.73 13.49
C ASP A 33 -5.12 17.41 13.41
N TRP A 34 -4.79 16.20 12.98
CA TRP A 34 -3.41 15.74 12.87
C TRP A 34 -2.75 16.33 11.63
N THR A 35 -1.44 16.49 11.72
CA THR A 35 -0.61 16.87 10.57
C THR A 35 -0.28 15.64 9.73
N VAL A 36 -0.21 15.82 8.42
CA VAL A 36 -0.01 14.75 7.44
C VAL A 36 1.16 15.05 6.51
N LEU A 37 1.72 14.01 5.89
CA LEU A 37 2.82 14.15 4.92
C LEU A 37 2.29 14.51 3.54
N PHE A 38 1.09 14.04 3.20
CA PHE A 38 0.45 14.31 1.90
C PHE A 38 -0.93 14.92 2.07
N THR A 39 -1.23 15.87 1.19
CA THR A 39 -2.56 16.46 1.00
C THR A 39 -3.49 15.49 0.27
N ASP A 40 -4.81 15.70 0.36
CA ASP A 40 -5.80 14.87 -0.33
C ASP A 40 -5.56 14.88 -1.85
N GLU A 41 -5.17 16.03 -2.40
CA GLU A 41 -4.89 16.19 -3.83
C GLU A 41 -3.66 15.37 -4.26
N GLU A 42 -2.61 15.33 -3.44
CA GLU A 42 -1.41 14.52 -3.71
C GLU A 42 -1.70 13.01 -3.63
N LEU A 43 -2.50 12.59 -2.64
CA LEU A 43 -2.98 11.20 -2.57
C LEU A 43 -3.85 10.84 -3.78
N GLY A 44 -4.67 11.78 -4.26
CA GLY A 44 -5.44 11.63 -5.49
C GLY A 44 -4.56 11.39 -6.73
N VAL A 45 -3.37 12.01 -6.81
CA VAL A 45 -2.41 11.76 -7.89
C VAL A 45 -1.85 10.34 -7.83
N PHE A 46 -1.48 9.84 -6.64
CA PHE A 46 -1.00 8.47 -6.48
C PHE A 46 -2.07 7.44 -6.86
N LEU A 47 -3.32 7.67 -6.45
CA LEU A 47 -4.47 6.83 -6.82
C LEU A 47 -4.71 6.87 -8.33
N SER A 48 -4.65 8.05 -8.96
CA SER A 48 -4.84 8.19 -10.41
C SER A 48 -3.77 7.43 -11.20
N ASN A 49 -2.50 7.54 -10.79
CA ASN A 49 -1.38 6.82 -11.40
C ASN A 49 -1.49 5.30 -11.22
N ALA A 50 -2.12 4.86 -10.14
CA ALA A 50 -2.35 3.46 -9.83
C ALA A 50 -3.69 2.92 -10.39
N SER A 51 -4.40 3.67 -11.24
CA SER A 51 -5.74 3.29 -11.73
C SER A 51 -6.73 2.95 -10.61
N SER A 52 -6.65 3.69 -9.50
CA SER A 52 -7.40 3.47 -8.24
C SER A 52 -7.11 2.16 -7.49
N ASP A 53 -6.07 1.40 -7.86
CA ASP A 53 -5.57 0.31 -7.04
C ASP A 53 -4.86 0.88 -5.80
N ILE A 54 -5.46 0.66 -4.63
CA ILE A 54 -4.97 1.16 -3.35
C ILE A 54 -3.60 0.58 -3.02
N ASN A 55 -3.33 -0.69 -3.35
CA ASN A 55 -2.05 -1.32 -3.06
C ASN A 55 -0.94 -0.73 -3.93
N LEU A 56 -1.21 -0.55 -5.22
CA LEU A 56 -0.22 0.06 -6.12
C LEU A 56 0.00 1.55 -5.78
N ALA A 57 -1.05 2.27 -5.39
CA ALA A 57 -0.93 3.64 -4.90
C ALA A 57 -0.10 3.71 -3.61
N ALA A 58 -0.31 2.77 -2.68
CA ALA A 58 0.47 2.67 -1.44
C ALA A 58 1.94 2.38 -1.73
N PHE A 59 2.25 1.52 -2.70
CA PHE A 59 3.61 1.30 -3.17
C PHE A 59 4.28 2.61 -3.64
N TYR A 60 3.59 3.40 -4.48
CA TYR A 60 4.15 4.67 -4.96
C TYR A 60 4.35 5.69 -3.83
N ALA A 61 3.36 5.85 -2.96
CA ALA A 61 3.43 6.79 -1.85
C ALA A 61 4.53 6.40 -0.83
N LEU A 62 4.64 5.12 -0.46
CA LEU A 62 5.70 4.65 0.45
C LEU A 62 7.10 4.84 -0.13
N ASN A 63 7.28 4.66 -1.44
CA ASN A 63 8.55 4.94 -2.09
C ASN A 63 8.90 6.44 -2.07
N ALA A 64 7.91 7.32 -2.22
CA ALA A 64 8.11 8.76 -2.08
C ALA A 64 8.54 9.13 -0.64
N ILE A 65 7.87 8.57 0.38
CA ILE A 65 8.27 8.77 1.78
C ILE A 65 9.69 8.26 2.02
N ALA A 66 10.03 7.06 1.53
CA ALA A 66 11.36 6.47 1.68
C ALA A 66 12.46 7.32 1.02
N ALA A 67 12.19 7.87 -0.16
CA ALA A 67 13.12 8.77 -0.86
C ALA A 67 13.38 10.04 -0.04
N SER A 68 12.32 10.69 0.46
CA SER A 68 12.43 11.88 1.31
C SER A 68 13.21 11.60 2.60
N ARG A 69 12.94 10.47 3.28
CA ARG A 69 13.67 10.05 4.49
C ARG A 69 15.15 9.75 4.20
N ALA A 70 15.47 9.15 3.05
CA ALA A 70 16.86 8.91 2.65
C ALA A 70 17.63 10.21 2.33
N LEU A 71 16.97 11.21 1.74
CA LEU A 71 17.57 12.54 1.53
C LEU A 71 17.83 13.25 2.86
N LEU A 72 16.88 13.19 3.80
CA LEU A 72 17.08 13.69 5.17
C LEU A 72 18.25 12.98 5.86
N ALA A 73 18.34 11.65 5.76
CA ALA A 73 19.46 10.87 6.29
C ALA A 73 20.82 11.39 5.77
N LYS A 74 20.91 11.62 4.45
CA LYS A 74 22.13 12.14 3.81
C LYS A 74 22.46 13.56 4.29
N SER A 75 21.45 14.42 4.46
CA SER A 75 21.64 15.78 4.98
C SER A 75 22.07 15.80 6.45
N MET A 76 21.53 14.90 7.28
CA MET A 76 21.88 14.80 8.70
C MET A 76 23.28 14.21 8.89
N SER A 77 23.66 13.21 8.09
CA SER A 77 25.04 12.68 8.07
C SER A 77 26.09 13.68 7.59
N LEU A 78 25.68 14.77 6.91
CA LEU A 78 26.56 15.89 6.58
C LEU A 78 26.76 16.83 7.78
N GLY A 79 25.90 16.75 8.81
CA GLY A 79 26.07 17.38 10.12
C GLY A 79 26.51 16.37 11.20
N ASP A 80 26.81 16.86 12.40
CA ASP A 80 27.35 16.05 13.50
C ASP A 80 26.33 15.11 14.19
N TYR A 81 25.11 14.98 13.66
CA TYR A 81 24.04 14.16 14.24
C TYR A 81 23.61 13.03 13.30
N SER A 82 23.88 11.78 13.71
CA SER A 82 23.44 10.59 12.98
C SER A 82 22.17 10.01 13.60
N ILE A 83 21.03 10.18 12.91
CA ILE A 83 19.81 9.40 13.14
C ILE A 83 19.77 8.32 12.05
N ASP A 84 19.48 7.07 12.41
CA ASP A 84 19.42 5.94 11.47
C ASP A 84 18.15 5.97 10.59
N LEU A 85 18.07 6.98 9.75
CA LEU A 85 17.04 7.15 8.74
C LEU A 85 17.29 6.26 7.50
N LYS A 86 18.49 5.66 7.38
CA LYS A 86 18.83 4.72 6.31
C LYS A 86 18.09 3.39 6.51
N SER A 87 18.18 2.79 7.68
CA SER A 87 17.44 1.56 8.01
C SER A 87 15.93 1.76 7.93
N LEU A 88 15.45 2.97 8.26
CA LEU A 88 14.04 3.33 8.09
C LEU A 88 13.63 3.37 6.61
N ALA A 89 14.43 3.99 5.74
CA ALA A 89 14.15 4.04 4.31
C ALA A 89 14.14 2.64 3.68
N ASP A 90 15.04 1.76 4.12
CA ASP A 90 15.07 0.36 3.64
C ASP A 90 13.85 -0.44 4.13
N SER A 91 13.40 -0.21 5.36
CA SER A 91 12.17 -0.82 5.88
C SER A 91 10.92 -0.35 5.12
N LEU A 92 10.85 0.94 4.76
CA LEU A 92 9.75 1.48 3.94
C LEU A 92 9.75 0.90 2.52
N ARG A 93 10.93 0.73 1.90
CA ARG A 93 11.04 0.07 0.59
C ARG A 93 10.62 -1.40 0.64
N ALA A 94 10.96 -2.11 1.72
CA ALA A 94 10.51 -3.48 1.93
C ALA A 94 8.98 -3.57 2.04
N GLN A 95 8.35 -2.65 2.79
CA GLN A 95 6.88 -2.56 2.87
C GLN A 95 6.25 -2.21 1.51
N ALA A 96 6.83 -1.27 0.78
CA ALA A 96 6.37 -0.93 -0.56
C ALA A 96 6.37 -2.18 -1.46
N LYS A 97 7.45 -2.97 -1.45
CA LYS A 97 7.53 -4.21 -2.24
C LYS A 97 6.39 -5.18 -1.95
N VAL A 98 5.97 -5.33 -0.70
CA VAL A 98 4.80 -6.16 -0.32
C VAL A 98 3.52 -5.65 -0.97
N TYR A 99 3.29 -4.33 -0.94
CA TYR A 99 2.11 -3.75 -1.60
C TYR A 99 2.13 -3.91 -3.12
N TYR A 100 3.31 -3.82 -3.74
CA TYR A 100 3.45 -4.12 -5.17
C TYR A 100 3.11 -5.59 -5.46
N GLU A 101 3.63 -6.53 -4.67
CA GLU A 101 3.31 -7.95 -4.80
C GLU A 101 1.81 -8.23 -4.63
N LEU A 102 1.12 -7.52 -3.72
CA LEU A 102 -0.33 -7.62 -3.55
C LEU A 102 -1.12 -7.02 -4.72
N SER A 103 -0.64 -5.94 -5.33
CA SER A 103 -1.26 -5.33 -6.52
C SER A 103 -1.11 -6.19 -7.77
N VAL A 104 0.04 -6.86 -7.93
CA VAL A 104 0.29 -7.76 -9.07
C VAL A 104 -0.40 -9.12 -8.85
N ASN A 105 -0.43 -9.59 -7.61
CA ASN A 105 -1.09 -10.84 -7.23
C ASN A 105 -2.47 -10.59 -6.60
N VAL A 106 -3.30 -9.70 -7.17
CA VAL A 106 -4.73 -9.69 -6.81
C VAL A 106 -5.18 -11.14 -6.87
N PRO A 107 -5.60 -11.77 -5.75
CA PRO A 107 -6.13 -13.12 -5.84
C PRO A 107 -7.27 -13.02 -6.84
N SER A 108 -7.23 -13.82 -7.90
CA SER A 108 -8.43 -14.11 -8.70
C SER A 108 -9.46 -14.90 -7.86
N GLY A 109 -9.60 -14.58 -6.58
CA GLY A 109 -10.41 -15.23 -5.57
C GLY A 109 -11.82 -14.69 -5.47
N LEU A 110 -12.29 -13.96 -6.49
CA LEU A 110 -13.71 -13.89 -6.81
C LEU A 110 -13.97 -14.40 -8.23
N ALA A 111 -13.29 -15.46 -8.65
CA ALA A 111 -13.78 -16.28 -9.75
C ALA A 111 -14.61 -17.43 -9.15
N ALA A 112 -15.86 -17.10 -8.81
CA ALA A 112 -16.98 -18.02 -8.64
C ALA A 112 -16.88 -18.93 -7.37
N GLU A 113 -17.88 -19.01 -6.50
CA GLU A 113 -19.17 -19.65 -6.82
C GLU A 113 -19.12 -20.53 -8.09
N VAL A 114 -18.04 -21.27 -8.35
CA VAL A 114 -18.15 -22.42 -9.24
C VAL A 114 -18.93 -23.38 -8.39
N ALA A 115 -20.22 -23.45 -8.69
CA ALA A 115 -21.09 -24.52 -8.27
C ALA A 115 -20.26 -25.81 -8.26
N GLN A 116 -19.92 -26.30 -7.07
CA GLN A 116 -19.47 -27.68 -6.89
C GLN A 116 -20.69 -28.56 -7.14
N THR A 117 -21.17 -28.57 -8.38
CA THR A 117 -22.06 -29.61 -8.85
C THR A 117 -21.24 -30.87 -9.01
N ASP A 118 -21.78 -32.02 -8.61
CA ASP A 118 -21.15 -33.35 -8.69
C ASP A 118 -20.46 -33.65 -10.04
N PHE A 119 -20.93 -33.04 -11.14
CA PHE A 119 -20.35 -33.19 -12.47
C PHE A 119 -18.93 -32.62 -12.56
N THR A 120 -18.65 -31.45 -11.98
CA THR A 120 -17.33 -30.82 -12.01
C THR A 120 -16.30 -31.63 -11.20
N ALA A 121 -16.74 -32.27 -10.12
CA ALA A 121 -15.89 -33.15 -9.31
C ALA A 121 -15.55 -34.46 -10.06
N ARG A 122 -16.50 -35.04 -10.81
CA ARG A 122 -16.27 -36.26 -11.59
C ARG A 122 -15.30 -36.07 -12.74
N ASP A 123 -15.38 -34.93 -13.45
CA ASP A 123 -14.45 -34.63 -14.55
C ASP A 123 -13.01 -34.45 -14.06
N ILE A 124 -12.82 -33.87 -12.86
CA ILE A 124 -11.49 -33.76 -12.26
C ILE A 124 -10.93 -35.13 -11.90
N ILE A 125 -11.76 -36.03 -11.36
CA ILE A 125 -11.33 -37.40 -11.01
C ILE A 125 -11.01 -38.19 -12.28
N TYR A 126 -11.89 -38.16 -13.30
CA TYR A 126 -11.70 -38.89 -14.55
C TYR A 126 -10.41 -38.47 -15.29
N ASN A 127 -10.14 -37.16 -15.37
CA ASN A 127 -8.91 -36.65 -15.99
C ASN A 127 -7.65 -37.00 -15.19
N LYS A 128 -7.77 -37.20 -13.88
CA LYS A 128 -6.65 -37.61 -13.03
C LYS A 128 -6.30 -39.07 -13.25
N GLU A 129 -7.30 -39.94 -13.35
CA GLU A 129 -7.14 -41.38 -13.62
C GLU A 129 -6.55 -41.65 -15.02
N LEU A 130 -7.02 -40.94 -16.06
CA LEU A 130 -6.47 -41.04 -17.42
C LEU A 130 -5.01 -40.58 -17.55
N ARG A 131 -4.50 -39.82 -16.59
CA ARG A 131 -3.11 -39.34 -16.58
C ARG A 131 -2.17 -40.27 -15.79
N THR A 132 -2.73 -41.19 -15.01
CA THR A 132 -1.98 -42.15 -14.18
C THR A 132 -2.13 -43.60 -14.64
N GLY A 133 -3.00 -43.89 -15.61
CA GLY A 133 -3.00 -45.12 -16.39
C GLY A 133 -2.21 -44.97 -17.69
#